data_AF-K1LE78-F1
#
_entry.id   AF-K1LE78-F1
#
_cell.length_a   1.000
_cell.length_b   1.000
_cell.length_c   1.000
_cell.angle_alpha   90.00
_cell.angle_beta   90.00
_cell.angle_gamma   90.00
#
_symmetry.space_group_name_H-M   'P 1'
#
loop_
_entity.id
_entity.type
_entity.pdbx_description
1 polymer ?
#
loop_
_entity_poly.entity_id
_entity_poly.type
_entity_poly.pdbx_seq_one_letter_code
_entity_poly.pdbx_strand_id
1 'polypeptide(L)'
;MVLSWSMDKVGPICRSAEDCALVFDYIRGIDPLDRTTKEASFKPLSDPDLSQLKVAYFKELFEKDSSATGQNNQRTLEELAQMGIKPVPVNLPGNFPFEAFDIILRAESGAFFDELVRSGGVDQLVEQHEGSRANSLRQSRFIPAVEYLQANRHRTLLIEAFHQLIKDYDLILSTTYGGNQLLQTNLTGHPALSLPNGFDDKGRPTSITLVANYFGEDKLIMLANAYQKQYRYHGLVPSPLK
;
A
#
# COMPACT_ATOMS: atom_id res chain seq x y z
N MET A 1 -10.66 -3.64 -14.61
CA MET A 1 -10.56 -5.12 -14.71
C MET A 1 -9.84 -5.58 -13.46
N VAL A 2 -10.47 -6.41 -12.64
CA VAL A 2 -9.85 -6.93 -11.41
C VAL A 2 -8.89 -8.06 -11.76
N LEU A 3 -7.78 -8.11 -11.05
CA LEU A 3 -6.78 -9.15 -11.09
C LEU A 3 -6.97 -10.15 -9.94
N SER A 4 -7.21 -9.67 -8.72
CA SER A 4 -7.44 -10.46 -7.52
C SER A 4 -8.51 -9.77 -6.68
N TRP A 5 -9.73 -10.29 -6.75
CA TRP A 5 -10.89 -9.67 -6.10
C TRP A 5 -10.76 -9.57 -4.57
N SER A 6 -9.89 -10.37 -3.94
CA SER A 6 -9.65 -10.29 -2.49
C SER A 6 -8.60 -9.24 -2.10
N MET A 7 -7.89 -8.65 -3.05
CA MET A 7 -6.79 -7.70 -2.80
C MET A 7 -6.93 -6.38 -3.55
N ASP A 8 -7.54 -6.38 -4.73
CA ASP A 8 -7.72 -5.18 -5.54
C ASP A 8 -8.60 -4.14 -4.84
N LYS A 9 -8.17 -2.88 -4.93
CA LYS A 9 -8.88 -1.68 -4.48
C LYS A 9 -8.64 -0.57 -5.49
N VAL A 10 -9.63 0.29 -5.70
CA VAL A 10 -9.46 1.54 -6.45
C VAL A 10 -9.01 2.62 -5.47
N GLY A 11 -7.95 3.34 -5.81
CA GLY A 11 -7.46 4.49 -5.04
C GLY A 11 -7.06 5.64 -5.96
N PRO A 12 -7.22 6.91 -5.53
CA PRO A 12 -6.85 8.06 -6.33
C PRO A 12 -5.34 8.25 -6.37
N ILE A 13 -4.85 8.79 -7.48
CA ILE A 13 -3.48 9.29 -7.64
C ILE A 13 -3.60 10.74 -8.09
N CYS A 14 -3.20 11.67 -7.23
CA CYS A 14 -3.28 13.10 -7.50
C CYS A 14 -1.97 13.82 -7.12
N ARG A 15 -1.88 15.12 -7.42
CA ARG A 15 -0.68 15.93 -7.11
C ARG A 15 -0.59 16.36 -5.65
N SER A 16 -1.68 16.30 -4.90
CA SER A 16 -1.73 16.66 -3.49
C SER A 16 -2.61 15.68 -2.72
N ALA A 17 -2.40 15.60 -1.40
CA ALA A 17 -3.24 14.85 -0.49
C ALA A 17 -4.67 15.42 -0.43
N GLU A 18 -4.80 16.74 -0.58
CA GLU A 18 -6.09 17.42 -0.69
C GLU A 18 -6.87 16.96 -1.93
N ASP A 19 -6.22 16.92 -3.10
CA ASP A 19 -6.84 16.42 -4.32
C ASP A 19 -7.22 14.93 -4.20
N CYS A 20 -6.33 14.11 -3.61
CA CYS A 20 -6.65 12.71 -3.32
C CYS A 20 -7.87 12.58 -2.41
N ALA A 21 -8.02 13.47 -1.43
CA ALA A 21 -9.18 13.48 -0.55
C ALA A 21 -10.48 13.76 -1.29
N LEU A 22 -10.48 14.76 -2.17
CA LEU A 22 -11.65 15.12 -2.97
C LEU A 22 -12.07 13.98 -3.90
N VAL A 23 -11.11 13.37 -4.60
CA VAL A 23 -11.40 12.24 -5.49
C VAL A 23 -11.85 11.02 -4.68
N PHE A 24 -11.19 10.71 -3.56
CA PHE A 24 -11.57 9.59 -2.70
C PHE A 24 -12.99 9.77 -2.15
N ASP A 25 -13.33 10.97 -1.66
CA ASP A 25 -14.66 11.25 -1.14
C ASP A 25 -15.76 11.07 -2.18
N TYR A 26 -15.44 11.38 -3.45
CA TYR A 26 -16.35 11.20 -4.56
C TYR A 26 -16.54 9.72 -4.96
N ILE A 27 -15.49 8.91 -4.93
CA ILE A 27 -15.54 7.51 -5.40
C ILE A 27 -15.84 6.48 -4.31
N ARG A 28 -15.65 6.83 -3.03
CA ARG A 28 -15.94 5.91 -1.92
C ARG A 28 -17.45 5.75 -1.72
N GLY A 29 -17.84 4.64 -1.09
CA GLY A 29 -19.21 4.43 -0.66
C GLY A 29 -19.69 3.00 -0.88
N ILE A 30 -20.99 2.82 -0.73
CA ILE A 30 -21.66 1.55 -1.02
C ILE A 30 -22.01 1.49 -2.50
N ASP A 31 -21.62 0.41 -3.16
CA ASP A 31 -22.19 -0.01 -4.44
C ASP A 31 -23.12 -1.20 -4.18
N PRO A 32 -24.44 -1.09 -4.45
CA PRO A 32 -25.39 -2.19 -4.28
C PRO A 32 -25.03 -3.46 -5.09
N LEU A 33 -24.23 -3.32 -6.14
CA LEU A 33 -23.77 -4.45 -6.96
C LEU A 33 -22.52 -5.12 -6.38
N ASP A 34 -21.78 -4.45 -5.50
CA ASP A 34 -20.59 -4.98 -4.85
C ASP A 34 -20.82 -5.18 -3.35
N ARG A 35 -21.06 -6.45 -2.99
CA ARG A 35 -21.29 -6.91 -1.60
C ARG A 35 -20.08 -6.75 -0.68
N THR A 36 -18.91 -6.44 -1.23
CA THR A 36 -17.67 -6.24 -0.45
C THR A 36 -17.49 -4.80 0.00
N THR A 37 -18.24 -3.85 -0.58
CA THR A 37 -18.22 -2.45 -0.16
C THR A 37 -18.72 -2.28 1.27
N LYS A 38 -18.16 -1.30 1.98
CA LYS A 38 -18.47 -0.99 3.38
C LYS A 38 -18.70 0.50 3.53
N GLU A 39 -19.71 0.85 4.30
CA GLU A 39 -19.94 2.23 4.71
C GLU A 39 -18.96 2.57 5.83
N ALA A 40 -18.24 3.66 5.65
CA ALA A 40 -17.26 4.16 6.61
C ALA A 40 -17.25 5.68 6.60
N SER A 41 -17.01 6.27 7.77
CA SER A 41 -16.87 7.71 7.90
C SER A 41 -15.55 8.17 7.29
N PHE A 42 -15.58 9.31 6.61
CA PHE A 42 -14.39 9.95 6.08
C PHE A 42 -14.50 11.46 6.29
N LYS A 43 -13.54 12.05 7.03
CA LYS A 43 -13.51 13.48 7.36
C LYS A 43 -12.12 14.04 7.04
N PRO A 44 -11.79 14.20 5.74
CA PRO A 44 -10.40 14.35 5.29
C PRO A 44 -9.71 15.66 5.67
N LEU A 45 -10.47 16.74 5.85
CA LEU A 45 -9.94 18.12 5.91
C LEU A 45 -10.32 18.82 7.23
N SER A 46 -10.35 18.08 8.34
CA SER A 46 -10.38 18.72 9.66
C SER A 46 -9.02 19.37 9.96
N ASP A 47 -9.00 20.62 10.45
CA ASP A 47 -7.78 21.24 10.99
C ASP A 47 -7.30 20.45 12.20
N PRO A 48 -6.18 19.70 12.11
CA PRO A 48 -5.88 18.69 13.09
C PRO A 48 -4.98 19.22 14.20
N ASP A 49 -5.28 18.80 15.43
CA ASP A 49 -4.30 18.79 16.49
C ASP A 49 -3.36 17.58 16.29
N LEU A 50 -2.27 17.80 15.54
CA LEU A 50 -1.26 16.79 15.27
C LEU A 50 -0.63 16.21 16.55
N SER A 51 -0.72 16.91 17.68
CA SER A 51 -0.15 16.44 18.96
C SER A 51 -0.85 15.21 19.52
N GLN A 52 -2.09 14.94 19.08
CA GLN A 52 -2.87 13.78 19.53
C GLN A 52 -2.61 12.52 18.70
N LEU A 53 -1.93 12.64 17.55
CA LEU A 53 -1.67 11.50 16.67
C LEU A 53 -0.63 10.54 17.26
N LYS A 54 -1.03 9.28 17.45
CA LYS A 54 -0.12 8.18 17.78
C LYS A 54 0.50 7.65 16.50
N VAL A 55 1.68 8.16 16.19
CA VAL A 55 2.44 7.76 15.01
C VAL A 55 3.54 6.77 15.40
N ALA A 56 3.69 5.70 14.63
CA ALA A 56 4.80 4.77 14.72
C ALA A 56 5.59 4.71 13.40
N TYR A 57 6.72 4.00 13.38
CA TYR A 57 7.46 3.70 12.16
C TYR A 57 8.10 2.30 12.24
N PHE A 58 8.23 1.62 11.11
CA PHE A 58 8.87 0.30 11.04
C PHE A 58 10.39 0.41 11.19
N LYS A 59 10.88 0.32 12.42
CA LYS A 59 12.27 0.58 12.82
C LYS A 59 13.30 -0.08 11.90
N GLU A 60 13.19 -1.40 11.73
CA GLU A 60 14.16 -2.15 10.93
C GLU A 60 14.20 -1.72 9.46
N LEU A 61 13.07 -1.27 8.90
CA LEU A 61 13.02 -0.83 7.50
C LEU A 61 13.78 0.48 7.29
N PHE A 62 13.86 1.35 8.29
CA PHE A 62 14.61 2.60 8.23
C PHE A 62 16.08 2.40 8.59
N GLU A 63 16.39 1.63 9.65
CA GLU A 63 17.77 1.40 10.08
C GLU A 63 18.61 0.63 9.06
N LYS A 64 17.96 -0.24 8.26
CA LYS A 64 18.62 -1.04 7.21
C LYS A 64 18.50 -0.40 5.81
N ASP A 65 17.94 0.81 5.70
CA ASP A 65 17.70 1.43 4.40
C ASP A 65 18.99 2.02 3.80
N SER A 66 19.65 1.21 2.97
CA SER A 66 20.80 1.63 2.16
C SER A 66 20.41 2.03 0.74
N SER A 67 19.11 2.17 0.45
CA SER A 67 18.62 2.54 -0.88
C SER A 67 18.92 4.02 -1.19
N ALA A 68 18.74 4.38 -2.47
CA ALA A 68 18.79 5.78 -2.90
C ALA A 68 17.76 6.68 -2.19
N THR A 69 16.74 6.11 -1.54
CA THR A 69 15.71 6.84 -0.80
C THR A 69 16.00 6.98 0.69
N GLY A 70 17.00 6.28 1.22
CA GLY A 70 17.26 6.16 2.67
C GLY A 70 17.48 7.50 3.37
N GLN A 71 18.23 8.42 2.76
CA GLN A 71 18.44 9.76 3.33
C GLN A 71 17.13 10.56 3.43
N ASN A 72 16.26 10.47 2.42
CA ASN A 72 14.96 11.17 2.44
C ASN A 72 13.99 10.51 3.43
N ASN A 73 14.03 9.19 3.55
CA ASN A 73 13.24 8.45 4.54
C ASN A 73 13.64 8.84 5.97
N GLN A 74 14.94 8.89 6.26
CA GLN A 74 15.44 9.36 7.56
C GLN A 74 15.06 10.82 7.83
N ARG A 75 15.23 11.70 6.82
CA ARG A 75 14.82 13.10 6.91
C ARG A 75 13.33 13.25 7.22
N THR A 76 12.47 12.40 6.65
CA THR A 76 11.03 12.43 6.93
C THR A 76 10.74 12.23 8.42
N LEU A 77 11.48 11.35 9.12
CA LEU A 77 11.31 11.17 10.57
C LEU A 77 11.72 12.43 11.37
N GLU A 78 12.79 13.10 10.95
CA GLU A 78 13.26 14.35 11.56
C GLU A 78 12.28 15.50 11.33
N GLU A 79 11.75 15.59 10.11
CA GLU A 79 10.74 16.57 9.71
C GLU A 79 9.43 16.39 10.50
N LEU A 80 8.99 15.16 10.70
CA LEU A 80 7.84 14.89 11.57
C LEU A 80 8.11 15.30 13.02
N ALA A 81 9.33 15.08 13.54
CA ALA A 81 9.73 15.55 14.86
C ALA A 81 9.68 17.08 14.99
N GLN A 82 10.08 17.81 13.94
CA GLN A 82 9.97 19.28 13.87
C GLN A 82 8.50 19.75 13.85
N MET A 83 7.60 18.96 13.27
CA MET A 83 6.15 19.19 13.32
C MET A 83 5.51 18.81 14.67
N GLY A 84 6.30 18.38 15.66
CA GLY A 84 5.83 17.99 16.99
C GLY A 84 5.34 16.55 17.10
N ILE A 85 5.45 15.76 16.03
CA ILE A 85 5.09 14.33 16.00
C ILE A 85 6.34 13.52 16.31
N LYS A 86 6.28 12.63 17.30
CA LYS A 86 7.42 11.76 17.65
C LYS A 86 7.08 10.31 17.32
N PRO A 87 7.41 9.81 16.10
CA PRO A 87 7.12 8.44 15.73
C PRO A 87 7.78 7.44 16.68
N VAL A 88 7.00 6.48 17.17
CA VAL A 88 7.49 5.39 18.03
C VAL A 88 8.01 4.23 17.19
N PRO A 89 9.18 3.66 17.48
CA PRO A 89 9.68 2.51 16.73
C PRO A 89 8.84 1.25 16.98
N VAL A 90 8.42 0.59 15.91
CA VAL A 90 7.75 -0.72 15.92
C VAL A 90 8.36 -1.67 14.90
N ASN A 91 8.02 -2.95 14.97
CA ASN A 91 8.49 -3.97 14.02
C ASN A 91 7.37 -4.39 13.08
N LEU A 92 7.70 -4.53 11.80
CA LEU A 92 6.81 -5.09 10.81
C LEU A 92 6.60 -6.59 11.11
N PRO A 93 5.37 -7.13 11.11
CA PRO A 93 5.16 -8.56 11.28
C PRO A 93 5.90 -9.36 10.19
N GLY A 94 6.95 -10.10 10.57
CA GLY A 94 7.88 -10.72 9.62
C GLY A 94 7.79 -12.24 9.47
N ASN A 95 7.31 -12.95 10.50
CA ASN A 95 7.34 -14.42 10.55
C ASN A 95 6.14 -15.06 9.82
N PHE A 96 5.97 -14.73 8.53
CA PHE A 96 4.90 -15.24 7.67
C PHE A 96 5.47 -15.73 6.33
N PRO A 97 4.84 -16.74 5.70
CA PRO A 97 5.31 -17.29 4.44
C PRO A 97 4.92 -16.38 3.27
N PHE A 98 5.57 -15.22 3.14
CA PHE A 98 5.21 -14.20 2.14
C PHE A 98 5.25 -14.71 0.70
N GLU A 99 6.21 -15.57 0.38
CA GLU A 99 6.32 -16.21 -0.93
C GLU A 99 5.10 -17.10 -1.23
N ALA A 100 4.54 -17.77 -0.21
CA ALA A 100 3.36 -18.62 -0.37
C ALA A 100 2.08 -17.82 -0.62
N PHE A 101 2.02 -16.54 -0.24
CA PHE A 101 0.83 -15.72 -0.49
C PHE A 101 0.63 -15.35 -1.97
N ASP A 102 1.68 -15.42 -2.78
CA ASP A 102 1.60 -15.15 -4.23
C ASP A 102 0.60 -16.07 -4.94
N ILE A 103 0.41 -17.30 -4.44
CA ILE A 103 -0.56 -18.24 -5.02
C ILE A 103 -2.00 -17.73 -4.91
N ILE A 104 -2.31 -16.86 -3.94
CA ILE A 104 -3.64 -16.25 -3.80
C ILE A 104 -3.92 -15.37 -5.01
N LEU A 105 -2.98 -14.46 -5.33
CA LEU A 105 -3.05 -13.59 -6.50
C LEU A 105 -3.18 -14.41 -7.79
N ARG A 106 -2.33 -15.43 -7.96
CA ARG A 106 -2.31 -16.24 -9.18
C ARG A 106 -3.56 -17.09 -9.35
N ALA A 107 -4.06 -17.70 -8.28
CA ALA A 107 -5.28 -18.51 -8.32
C ALA A 107 -6.50 -17.64 -8.66
N GLU A 108 -6.65 -16.47 -8.02
CA GLU A 108 -7.75 -15.56 -8.31
C GLU A 108 -7.66 -14.98 -9.72
N SER A 109 -6.47 -14.56 -10.15
CA SER A 109 -6.23 -14.13 -11.53
C SER A 109 -6.58 -15.23 -12.52
N GLY A 110 -6.15 -16.46 -12.29
CA GLY A 110 -6.44 -17.60 -13.15
C GLY A 110 -7.93 -17.87 -13.28
N ALA A 111 -8.65 -17.81 -12.16
CA ALA A 111 -10.09 -17.99 -12.13
C ALA A 111 -10.83 -16.86 -12.86
N PHE A 112 -10.39 -15.60 -12.72
CA PHE A 112 -10.99 -14.47 -13.43
C PHE A 112 -10.75 -14.53 -14.95
N PHE A 113 -9.53 -14.90 -15.36
CA PHE A 113 -9.12 -14.98 -16.76
C PHE A 113 -9.25 -16.40 -17.35
N ASP A 114 -10.09 -17.25 -16.77
CA ASP A 114 -10.11 -18.68 -17.11
C ASP A 114 -10.45 -18.94 -18.59
N GLU A 115 -11.42 -18.19 -19.13
CA GLU A 115 -11.79 -18.28 -20.54
C GLU A 115 -10.63 -17.90 -21.47
N LEU A 116 -9.88 -16.85 -21.14
CA LEU A 116 -8.70 -16.41 -21.91
C LEU A 116 -7.63 -17.51 -21.96
N VAL A 117 -7.45 -18.25 -20.86
CA VAL A 117 -6.50 -19.36 -20.79
C VAL A 117 -7.03 -20.57 -21.59
N ARG A 118 -8.27 -20.98 -21.38
CA ARG A 118 -8.85 -22.18 -22.00
C ARG A 118 -9.03 -22.07 -23.51
N SER A 119 -9.32 -20.87 -24.00
CA SER A 119 -9.49 -20.59 -25.44
C SER A 119 -8.16 -20.49 -26.19
N GLY A 120 -7.02 -20.48 -25.50
CA GLY A 120 -5.71 -20.17 -26.10
C GLY A 120 -5.49 -18.69 -26.39
N GLY A 121 -6.43 -17.80 -26.01
CA GLY A 121 -6.26 -16.35 -26.19
C GLY A 121 -5.04 -15.79 -25.45
N VAL A 122 -4.57 -16.48 -24.41
CA VAL A 122 -3.33 -16.15 -23.69
C VAL A 122 -2.09 -16.15 -24.62
N ASP A 123 -2.10 -16.90 -25.73
CA ASP A 123 -1.01 -16.95 -26.71
C ASP A 123 -0.94 -15.68 -27.58
N GLN A 124 -1.99 -14.86 -27.57
CA GLN A 124 -2.07 -13.61 -28.31
C GLN A 124 -1.63 -12.39 -27.48
N LEU A 125 -1.30 -12.58 -26.19
CA LEU A 125 -0.76 -11.50 -25.36
C LEU A 125 0.61 -11.08 -25.87
N VAL A 126 0.91 -9.78 -25.77
CA VAL A 126 2.14 -9.17 -26.29
C VAL A 126 3.40 -9.78 -25.66
N GLU A 127 3.41 -9.92 -24.34
CA GLU A 127 4.55 -10.51 -23.63
C GLU A 127 4.39 -12.02 -23.44
N GLN A 128 5.36 -12.80 -23.94
CA GLN A 128 5.37 -14.26 -23.91
C GLN A 128 6.64 -14.88 -23.33
N HIS A 129 7.53 -14.07 -22.74
CA HIS A 129 8.76 -14.57 -22.11
C HIS A 129 8.46 -15.29 -20.78
N GLU A 130 9.46 -15.94 -20.18
CA GLU A 130 9.32 -16.75 -18.96
C GLU A 130 8.56 -16.02 -17.84
N GLY A 131 9.00 -14.81 -17.48
CA GLY A 131 8.35 -13.97 -16.47
C GLY A 131 7.05 -13.24 -16.89
N SER A 132 6.51 -13.53 -18.07
CA SER A 132 5.31 -12.82 -18.57
C SER A 132 4.06 -13.19 -17.79
N ARG A 133 3.08 -12.28 -17.79
CA ARG A 133 1.74 -12.54 -17.26
C ARG A 133 1.06 -13.72 -17.94
N ALA A 134 1.33 -13.93 -19.23
CA ALA A 134 0.82 -15.07 -19.98
C ALA A 134 1.19 -16.40 -19.31
N ASN A 135 2.45 -16.56 -18.87
CA ASN A 135 2.89 -17.76 -18.16
C ASN A 135 2.30 -17.89 -16.76
N SER A 136 2.16 -16.79 -16.02
CA SER A 136 1.47 -16.81 -14.72
C SER A 136 0.02 -17.31 -14.85
N LEU A 137 -0.70 -16.86 -15.90
CA LEU A 137 -2.06 -17.31 -16.19
C LEU A 137 -2.11 -18.79 -16.59
N ARG A 138 -1.19 -19.27 -17.45
CA ARG A 138 -1.08 -20.71 -17.78
C ARG A 138 -0.83 -21.55 -16.53
N GLN A 139 0.04 -21.06 -15.63
CA GLN A 139 0.39 -21.76 -14.39
C GLN A 139 -0.75 -21.83 -13.38
N SER A 140 -1.68 -20.87 -13.40
CA SER A 140 -2.74 -20.76 -12.40
C SER A 140 -3.59 -22.04 -12.23
N ARG A 141 -3.80 -22.79 -13.32
CA ARG A 141 -4.56 -24.05 -13.32
C ARG A 141 -3.84 -25.23 -12.66
N PHE A 142 -2.55 -25.10 -12.37
CA PHE A 142 -1.77 -26.10 -11.64
C PHE A 142 -1.73 -25.83 -10.13
N ILE A 143 -2.33 -24.73 -9.65
CA ILE A 143 -2.37 -24.40 -8.22
C ILE A 143 -3.39 -25.32 -7.53
N PRO A 144 -2.99 -26.19 -6.58
CA PRO A 144 -3.92 -27.04 -5.87
C PRO A 144 -4.83 -26.21 -4.95
N ALA A 145 -6.12 -26.57 -4.89
CA ALA A 145 -7.08 -25.91 -4.01
C ALA A 145 -6.65 -25.97 -2.54
N VAL A 146 -6.00 -27.06 -2.11
CA VAL A 146 -5.48 -27.21 -0.75
C VAL A 146 -4.44 -26.14 -0.42
N GLU A 147 -3.49 -25.88 -1.33
CA GLU A 147 -2.47 -24.84 -1.11
C GLU A 147 -3.08 -23.45 -1.05
N TYR A 148 -4.03 -23.14 -1.94
CA TYR A 148 -4.79 -21.89 -1.89
C TYR A 148 -5.49 -21.69 -0.52
N LEU A 149 -6.12 -22.75 0.02
CA LEU A 149 -6.75 -22.70 1.33
C LEU A 149 -5.72 -22.54 2.46
N GLN A 150 -4.56 -23.20 2.40
CA GLN A 150 -3.50 -23.03 3.39
C GLN A 150 -2.92 -21.61 3.38
N ALA A 151 -2.68 -21.03 2.20
CA ALA A 151 -2.24 -19.65 2.09
C ALA A 151 -3.25 -18.68 2.72
N ASN A 152 -4.57 -18.89 2.50
CA ASN A 152 -5.60 -18.06 3.14
C ASN A 152 -5.68 -18.24 4.67
N ARG A 153 -5.39 -19.43 5.19
CA ARG A 153 -5.26 -19.66 6.65
C ARG A 153 -4.10 -18.85 7.22
N HIS A 154 -2.94 -18.87 6.56
CA HIS A 154 -1.80 -18.03 6.96
C HIS A 154 -2.09 -16.53 6.80
N ARG A 155 -2.85 -16.13 5.77
CA ARG A 155 -3.26 -14.74 5.56
C ARG A 155 -4.14 -14.25 6.70
N THR A 156 -5.00 -15.10 7.26
CA THR A 156 -5.81 -14.79 8.44
C THR A 156 -4.94 -14.47 9.65
N LEU A 157 -3.92 -15.30 9.92
CA LEU A 157 -2.95 -15.04 10.99
C LEU A 157 -2.15 -13.75 10.78
N LEU A 158 -1.81 -13.42 9.52
CA LEU A 158 -1.16 -12.16 9.18
C LEU A 158 -2.08 -10.96 9.47
N ILE A 159 -3.37 -11.05 9.10
CA ILE A 159 -4.38 -10.03 9.39
C ILE A 159 -4.46 -9.78 10.89
N GLU A 160 -4.57 -10.84 11.69
CA GLU A 160 -4.63 -10.75 13.15
C GLU A 160 -3.36 -10.09 13.72
N ALA A 161 -2.18 -10.54 13.31
CA ALA A 161 -0.92 -9.99 13.79
C ALA A 161 -0.74 -8.51 13.43
N PHE A 162 -1.10 -8.13 12.20
CA PHE A 162 -1.02 -6.74 11.78
C PHE A 162 -2.05 -5.87 12.53
N HIS A 163 -3.27 -6.36 12.72
CA HIS A 163 -4.29 -5.69 13.52
C HIS A 163 -3.84 -5.47 14.97
N GLN A 164 -3.26 -6.50 15.61
CA GLN A 164 -2.74 -6.38 16.98
C GLN A 164 -1.64 -5.33 17.10
N LEU A 165 -0.85 -5.11 16.05
CA LEU A 165 0.13 -4.03 16.01
C LEU A 165 -0.54 -2.66 15.80
N ILE A 166 -1.37 -2.53 14.75
CA ILE A 166 -1.85 -1.20 14.33
C ILE A 166 -2.93 -0.62 15.24
N LYS A 167 -3.64 -1.45 16.02
CA LYS A 167 -4.72 -0.97 16.93
C LYS A 167 -4.25 0.07 17.96
N ASP A 168 -2.96 0.09 18.29
CA ASP A 168 -2.38 0.99 19.29
C ASP A 168 -1.91 2.32 18.69
N TYR A 169 -1.97 2.45 17.35
CA TYR A 169 -1.49 3.60 16.60
C TYR A 169 -2.55 4.13 15.63
N ASP A 170 -2.47 5.42 15.35
CA ASP A 170 -3.26 6.05 14.31
C ASP A 170 -2.65 5.78 12.94
N LEU A 171 -1.32 5.83 12.88
CA LEU A 171 -0.53 5.75 11.65
C LEU A 171 0.79 5.02 11.91
N ILE A 172 1.26 4.24 10.94
CA ILE A 172 2.60 3.67 10.91
C ILE A 172 3.31 4.11 9.63
N LEU A 173 4.49 4.71 9.77
CA LEU A 173 5.38 5.05 8.68
C LEU A 173 6.18 3.85 8.19
N SER A 174 6.30 3.74 6.87
CA SER A 174 7.12 2.76 6.18
C SER A 174 7.94 3.40 5.07
N THR A 175 9.14 2.88 4.83
CA THR A 175 9.81 3.08 3.55
C THR A 175 8.97 2.43 2.45
N THR A 176 8.77 3.11 1.31
CA THR A 176 7.80 2.68 0.27
C THR A 176 8.12 1.32 -0.34
N TYR A 177 9.40 0.97 -0.44
CA TYR A 177 9.87 -0.30 -0.98
C TYR A 177 10.50 -1.21 0.08
N GLY A 178 10.26 -0.94 1.36
CA GLY A 178 10.86 -1.68 2.46
C GLY A 178 10.17 -3.00 2.77
N GLY A 179 10.93 -4.09 2.72
CA GLY A 179 10.47 -5.41 3.14
C GLY A 179 9.19 -5.85 2.42
N ASN A 180 8.26 -6.45 3.18
CA ASN A 180 6.98 -6.93 2.65
C ASN A 180 5.82 -5.96 2.90
N GLN A 181 6.06 -4.69 3.27
CA GLN A 181 4.98 -3.79 3.70
C GLN A 181 3.91 -3.58 2.62
N LEU A 182 4.30 -3.37 1.36
CA LEU A 182 3.36 -3.22 0.24
C LEU A 182 2.49 -4.47 0.07
N LEU A 183 3.10 -5.66 0.11
CA LEU A 183 2.37 -6.92 0.01
C LEU A 183 1.44 -7.12 1.23
N GLN A 184 1.88 -6.77 2.43
CA GLN A 184 1.10 -6.89 3.65
C GLN A 184 -0.17 -6.04 3.61
N THR A 185 -0.11 -4.81 3.14
CA THR A 185 -1.31 -3.95 3.06
C THR A 185 -2.34 -4.47 2.07
N ASN A 186 -1.90 -5.05 0.94
CA ASN A 186 -2.80 -5.74 0.00
C ASN A 186 -3.44 -7.00 0.61
N LEU A 187 -2.63 -7.81 1.30
CA LEU A 187 -3.11 -9.03 1.96
C LEU A 187 -4.05 -8.73 3.11
N THR A 188 -3.78 -7.68 3.88
CA THR A 188 -4.54 -7.40 5.10
C THR A 188 -5.69 -6.42 4.89
N GLY A 189 -5.68 -5.65 3.79
CA GLY A 189 -6.68 -4.64 3.48
C GLY A 189 -6.49 -3.32 4.23
N HIS A 190 -5.38 -3.12 4.94
CA HIS A 190 -5.09 -1.86 5.62
C HIS A 190 -4.82 -0.76 4.59
N PRO A 191 -5.45 0.42 4.73
CA PRO A 191 -5.24 1.51 3.80
C PRO A 191 -3.81 2.06 3.92
N ALA A 192 -3.26 2.45 2.77
CA ALA A 192 -1.93 3.04 2.68
C ALA A 192 -1.95 4.24 1.73
N LEU A 193 -1.12 5.24 2.05
CA LEU A 193 -0.93 6.44 1.25
C LEU A 193 0.57 6.65 1.04
N SER A 194 0.99 6.72 -0.23
CA SER A 194 2.35 7.11 -0.60
C SER A 194 2.38 8.58 -0.95
N LEU A 195 3.35 9.33 -0.40
CA LEU A 195 3.54 10.74 -0.70
C LEU A 195 5.01 11.06 -1.03
N PRO A 196 5.27 12.06 -1.89
CA PRO A 196 6.63 12.49 -2.19
C PRO A 196 7.35 13.02 -0.95
N ASN A 197 8.61 12.62 -0.77
CA ASN A 197 9.48 13.10 0.32
C ASN A 197 10.84 13.64 -0.18
N GLY A 198 10.91 14.00 -1.47
CA GLY A 198 12.08 14.64 -2.07
C GLY A 198 12.56 13.96 -3.35
N PHE A 199 13.86 14.11 -3.60
CA PHE A 199 14.56 13.52 -4.74
C PHE A 199 15.84 12.83 -4.27
N ASP A 200 16.24 11.77 -4.95
CA ASP A 200 17.54 11.13 -4.74
C ASP A 200 18.69 11.95 -5.35
N ASP A 201 19.93 11.52 -5.13
CA ASP A 201 21.13 12.17 -5.67
C ASP A 201 21.18 12.23 -7.21
N LYS A 202 20.31 11.48 -7.90
CA LYS A 202 20.17 11.45 -9.36
C LYS A 202 18.99 12.30 -9.86
N GLY A 203 18.31 13.03 -8.97
CA GLY A 203 17.15 13.85 -9.31
C GLY A 203 15.89 13.05 -9.61
N ARG A 204 15.78 11.81 -9.10
CA ARG A 204 14.57 10.97 -9.24
C ARG A 204 13.65 11.19 -8.04
N PRO A 205 12.33 11.34 -8.23
CA PRO A 205 11.41 11.48 -7.11
C PRO A 205 11.48 10.30 -6.14
N THR A 206 11.46 10.58 -4.84
CA THR A 206 11.37 9.58 -3.77
C THR A 206 10.02 9.70 -3.06
N SER A 207 9.64 8.66 -2.32
CA SER A 207 8.39 8.66 -1.55
C SER A 207 8.54 7.95 -0.20
N ILE A 208 7.63 8.28 0.70
CA ILE A 208 7.38 7.57 1.94
C ILE A 208 5.94 7.06 1.97
N THR A 209 5.68 5.99 2.72
CA THR A 209 4.35 5.40 2.86
C THR A 209 3.82 5.54 4.28
N LEU A 210 2.57 5.99 4.39
CA LEU A 210 1.77 5.98 5.60
C LEU A 210 0.80 4.79 5.54
N VAL A 211 0.62 4.08 6.65
CA VAL A 211 -0.35 3.00 6.80
C VAL A 211 -1.27 3.33 7.97
N ALA A 212 -2.58 3.14 7.80
CA ALA A 212 -3.56 3.32 8.87
C ALA A 212 -4.33 2.04 9.16
N ASN A 213 -5.07 2.05 10.27
CA ASN A 213 -6.02 0.97 10.56
C ASN A 213 -7.18 0.99 9.54
N TYR A 214 -8.02 -0.05 9.53
CA TYR A 214 -9.21 -0.09 8.69
C TYR A 214 -10.04 1.18 8.83
N PHE A 215 -10.43 1.74 7.69
CA PHE A 215 -11.22 2.97 7.60
C PHE A 215 -10.50 4.23 8.15
N GLY A 216 -9.16 4.19 8.26
CA GLY A 216 -8.33 5.30 8.72
C GLY A 216 -7.80 6.21 7.60
N GLU A 217 -8.46 6.26 6.44
CA GLU A 217 -8.05 7.09 5.31
C GLU A 217 -8.06 8.58 5.65
N ASP A 218 -8.94 9.02 6.56
CA ASP A 218 -8.96 10.39 7.06
C ASP A 218 -7.64 10.78 7.73
N LYS A 219 -7.09 9.91 8.59
CA LYS A 219 -5.80 10.09 9.26
C LYS A 219 -4.64 10.10 8.27
N LEU A 220 -4.69 9.25 7.25
CA LEU A 220 -3.69 9.24 6.17
C LEU A 220 -3.64 10.61 5.47
N ILE A 221 -4.80 11.09 5.02
CA ILE A 221 -4.94 12.38 4.34
C ILE A 221 -4.53 13.53 5.27
N MET A 222 -4.95 13.48 6.52
CA MET A 222 -4.69 14.51 7.52
C MET A 222 -3.20 14.73 7.75
N LEU A 223 -2.43 13.66 7.99
CA LEU A 223 -0.98 13.78 8.16
C LEU A 223 -0.30 14.16 6.83
N ALA A 224 -0.71 13.55 5.72
CA ALA A 224 -0.12 13.84 4.41
C ALA A 224 -0.32 15.31 4.01
N ASN A 225 -1.50 15.87 4.23
CA ASN A 225 -1.81 17.28 3.94
C ASN A 225 -0.99 18.23 4.83
N ALA A 226 -0.90 17.96 6.13
CA ALA A 226 -0.06 18.75 7.04
C ALA A 226 1.42 18.74 6.62
N TYR A 227 1.95 17.57 6.28
CA TYR A 227 3.33 17.42 5.82
C TYR A 227 3.57 18.16 4.49
N GLN A 228 2.62 18.06 3.55
CA GLN A 228 2.69 18.75 2.27
C GLN A 228 2.61 20.28 2.40
N LYS A 229 1.81 20.82 3.34
CA LYS A 229 1.74 22.26 3.62
C LYS A 229 3.09 22.81 4.11
N GLN A 230 3.80 22.04 4.94
CA GLN A 230 5.08 22.44 5.53
C GLN A 230 6.27 22.27 4.57
N TYR A 231 6.43 21.09 3.95
CA TYR A 231 7.65 20.74 3.21
C TYR A 231 7.51 20.80 1.68
N ARG A 232 6.28 20.83 1.14
CA ARG A 232 5.99 21.14 -0.27
C ARG A 232 6.66 20.25 -1.34
N TYR A 233 7.20 19.08 -0.98
CA TYR A 233 7.83 18.16 -1.95
C TYR A 233 6.92 17.75 -3.13
N HIS A 234 5.61 17.63 -2.88
CA HIS A 234 4.60 17.31 -3.89
C HIS A 234 4.47 18.36 -5.02
N GLY A 235 4.89 19.61 -4.78
CA GLY A 235 4.86 20.68 -5.78
C GLY A 235 6.10 20.73 -6.67
N LEU A 236 7.10 19.88 -6.41
CA LEU A 236 8.33 19.83 -7.19
C LEU A 236 8.14 19.01 -8.47
N VAL A 237 8.75 19.46 -9.55
CA VAL A 237 8.71 18.79 -10.85
C VAL A 237 10.08 18.18 -11.14
N PRO A 238 10.18 16.87 -11.44
CA PRO A 238 11.45 16.29 -11.87
C PRO A 238 11.96 16.99 -13.12
N SER A 239 13.26 17.26 -13.15
CA SER A 239 13.92 17.70 -14.38
C SER A 239 13.64 16.68 -15.50
N PRO A 240 13.45 17.11 -16.76
CA PRO A 240 13.31 16.19 -17.87
C PRO A 240 14.47 15.19 -17.87
N LEU A 241 14.17 13.90 -18.05
CA LEU A 241 15.19 12.89 -18.24
C LEU A 241 16.02 13.31 -19.47
N LYS A 242 17.32 13.52 -19.26
CA LYS A 242 18.29 13.77 -20.35
C LYS A 242 18.50 12.51 -21.17
#